data_AF-A0A4U9VVF0-F1
#
_entry.id   AF-A0A4U9VVF0-F1
#
_cell.length_a   1.000
_cell.length_b   1.000
_cell.length_c   1.000
_cell.angle_alpha   90.00
_cell.angle_beta   90.00
_cell.angle_gamma   90.00
#
_symmetry.space_group_name_H-M   'P 1'
#
loop_
_entity.id
_entity.type
_entity.pdbx_description
1 polymer ?
#
loop_
_entity_poly.entity_id
_entity_poly.type
_entity_poly.pdbx_seq_one_letter_code
_entity_poly.pdbx_strand_id
1 'polypeptide(L)'
;MLHTLATQRFQNQALDQQRVFLYGPVCLSADWRGKGVLRQLFAAVKARTQQDFDVGALFVSEDNPHSLAAHVAGLGMTALTTFHCNNQSYQLVVFATRG
;
A
#
# COMPACT_ATOMS: atom_id res chain seq x y z
N MET A 1 4.08 3.72 -13.15
CA MET A 1 3.60 2.72 -12.17
C MET A 1 4.64 1.63 -11.92
N LEU A 2 4.70 0.55 -12.71
CA LEU A 2 5.62 -0.57 -12.44
C LEU A 2 7.10 -0.19 -12.51
N HIS A 3 7.49 0.67 -13.45
CA HIS A 3 8.86 1.20 -13.50
C HIS A 3 9.24 1.97 -12.22
N THR A 4 8.34 2.82 -11.73
CA THR A 4 8.54 3.55 -10.46
C THR A 4 8.75 2.57 -9.31
N LEU A 5 7.94 1.52 -9.21
CA LEU A 5 8.07 0.50 -8.17
C LEU A 5 9.45 -0.18 -8.24
N ALA A 6 9.89 -0.58 -9.43
CA ALA A 6 11.16 -1.28 -9.63
C ALA A 6 12.39 -0.45 -9.22
N THR A 7 12.31 0.89 -9.24
CA THR A 7 13.44 1.75 -8.87
C THR A 7 13.49 2.10 -7.37
N GLN A 8 12.49 1.70 -6.58
CA GLN A 8 12.44 2.03 -5.16
C GLN A 8 13.09 0.97 -4.26
N ARG A 9 13.39 1.39 -3.03
CA ARG A 9 13.88 0.54 -1.96
C ARG A 9 12.97 0.63 -0.73
N PHE A 10 12.83 -0.47 -0.02
CA PHE A 10 12.14 -0.54 1.27
C PHE A 10 12.93 -1.45 2.22
N GLN A 11 13.10 -1.02 3.48
CA GLN A 11 13.92 -1.74 4.48
C GLN A 11 15.33 -2.11 3.96
N ASN A 12 15.98 -1.16 3.28
CA ASN A 12 17.29 -1.31 2.64
C ASN A 12 17.39 -2.38 1.54
N GLN A 13 16.27 -2.92 1.04
CA GLN A 13 16.23 -3.86 -0.09
C GLN A 13 15.54 -3.23 -1.30
N ALA A 14 16.01 -3.54 -2.51
CA ALA A 14 15.35 -3.08 -3.73
C ALA A 14 14.02 -3.81 -3.92
N LEU A 15 12.97 -3.13 -4.37
CA LEU A 15 11.66 -3.73 -4.53
C LEU A 15 11.61 -4.73 -5.69
N ASP A 16 12.42 -4.54 -6.73
CA ASP A 16 12.55 -5.46 -7.86
C ASP A 16 13.27 -6.78 -7.52
N GLN A 17 13.91 -6.84 -6.35
CA GLN A 17 14.55 -8.03 -5.79
C GLN A 17 13.66 -8.76 -4.77
N GLN A 18 12.42 -8.31 -4.58
CA GLN A 18 11.47 -8.86 -3.60
C GLN A 18 10.23 -9.40 -4.29
N ARG A 19 9.53 -10.34 -3.66
CA ARG A 19 8.21 -10.78 -4.12
C ARG A 19 7.18 -9.75 -3.69
N VAL A 20 6.90 -8.80 -4.58
CA VAL A 20 5.94 -7.73 -4.36
C VAL A 20 4.57 -8.10 -4.94
N PHE A 21 3.50 -7.92 -4.18
CA PHE A 21 2.13 -7.95 -4.71
C PHE A 21 1.49 -6.57 -4.65
N LEU A 22 0.54 -6.32 -5.54
CA LEU A 22 -0.25 -5.10 -5.53
C LEU A 22 -1.47 -5.28 -4.61
N TYR A 23 -1.62 -4.36 -3.66
CA TYR A 23 -2.71 -4.31 -2.71
C TYR A 23 -3.74 -3.24 -3.12
N GLY A 24 -5.02 -3.61 -3.07
CA GLY A 24 -6.16 -2.73 -3.32
C GLY A 24 -6.87 -2.96 -4.66
N PRO A 25 -7.89 -2.15 -4.97
CA PRO A 25 -8.46 -1.09 -4.12
C PRO A 25 -9.21 -1.67 -2.90
N VAL A 26 -9.27 -0.90 -1.81
CA VAL A 26 -10.14 -1.22 -0.66
C VAL A 26 -11.23 -0.17 -0.56
N CYS A 27 -12.48 -0.63 -0.65
CA CYS A 27 -13.66 0.21 -0.57
C CYS A 27 -14.44 -0.15 0.69
N LEU A 28 -14.74 0.85 1.51
CA LEU A 28 -15.60 0.71 2.69
C LEU A 28 -16.83 1.60 2.54
N SER A 29 -18.00 1.01 2.75
CA SER A 29 -19.24 1.76 2.97
C SER A 29 -19.04 2.77 4.10
N ALA A 30 -19.69 3.93 3.98
CA ALA A 30 -19.62 5.00 4.97
C ALA A 30 -19.96 4.51 6.39
N ASP A 31 -20.94 3.60 6.49
CA ASP A 31 -21.41 3.03 7.76
C ASP A 31 -20.36 2.20 8.50
N TRP A 32 -19.27 1.81 7.82
CA TRP A 32 -18.21 0.95 8.36
C TRP A 32 -16.88 1.68 8.54
N ARG A 33 -16.78 2.96 8.17
CA ARG A 33 -15.60 3.78 8.41
C ARG A 33 -15.43 4.07 9.90
N GLY A 34 -14.18 4.14 10.37
CA GLY A 34 -13.88 4.35 11.79
C GLY A 34 -14.18 3.16 12.72
N LYS A 35 -14.86 2.11 12.25
CA LYS A 35 -15.21 0.91 13.03
C LYS A 35 -14.12 -0.17 13.04
N GLY A 36 -12.91 0.15 12.61
CA GLY A 36 -11.78 -0.78 12.58
C GLY A 36 -11.81 -1.85 11.46
N VAL A 37 -12.83 -1.85 10.58
CA VAL A 37 -12.97 -2.84 9.50
C VAL A 37 -11.76 -2.83 8.56
N LEU A 38 -11.24 -1.65 8.21
CA LEU A 38 -10.04 -1.52 7.36
C LEU A 38 -8.84 -2.28 7.96
N ARG A 39 -8.64 -2.16 9.27
CA ARG A 39 -7.55 -2.83 9.99
C ARG A 39 -7.72 -4.35 9.96
N GLN A 40 -8.95 -4.84 10.10
CA GLN A 40 -9.24 -6.28 10.04
C GLN A 40 -9.01 -6.84 8.64
N LEU A 41 -9.47 -6.15 7.60
CA LEU A 41 -9.21 -6.53 6.21
C LEU A 41 -7.71 -6.56 5.92
N PHE A 42 -6.99 -5.52 6.36
CA PHE A 42 -5.55 -5.45 6.21
C PHE A 42 -4.82 -6.60 6.92
N ALA A 43 -5.22 -6.92 8.15
CA ALA A 43 -4.66 -8.06 8.90
C ALA A 43 -4.91 -9.39 8.17
N ALA A 44 -6.10 -9.60 7.62
CA ALA A 44 -6.42 -10.79 6.82
C ALA A 44 -5.57 -10.88 5.55
N VAL A 45 -5.34 -9.75 4.87
CA VAL A 45 -4.45 -9.69 3.70
C VAL A 45 -3.03 -10.10 4.09
N LYS A 46 -2.44 -9.49 5.13
CA LYS A 46 -1.11 -9.87 5.62
C LYS A 46 -1.04 -11.35 5.97
N ALA A 47 -2.04 -11.86 6.71
CA ALA A 47 -2.09 -13.25 7.12
C ALA A 47 -2.09 -14.22 5.93
N ARG A 48 -2.77 -13.86 4.84
CA ARG A 48 -2.84 -14.64 3.60
C ARG A 48 -1.58 -14.55 2.76
N THR A 49 -0.97 -13.38 2.65
CA THR A 49 0.12 -13.13 1.68
C THR A 49 1.51 -13.33 2.24
N GLN A 50 1.69 -13.33 3.56
CA GLN A 50 3.00 -13.44 4.21
C GLN A 50 3.82 -14.69 3.84
N GLN A 51 3.21 -15.76 3.36
CA GLN A 51 3.96 -16.95 2.93
C GLN A 51 4.58 -16.74 1.53
N ASP A 52 3.85 -16.08 0.63
CA ASP A 52 4.16 -16.00 -0.80
C ASP A 52 4.80 -14.68 -1.24
N PHE A 53 4.65 -13.64 -0.44
CA PHE A 53 5.11 -12.29 -0.76
C PHE A 53 5.82 -11.64 0.42
N ASP A 54 6.77 -10.77 0.12
CA ASP A 54 7.60 -10.10 1.11
C ASP A 54 7.07 -8.67 1.39
N VAL A 55 6.56 -8.01 0.35
CA VAL A 55 6.05 -6.63 0.40
C VAL A 55 4.72 -6.51 -0.31
N GLY A 56 3.77 -5.80 0.29
CA GLY A 56 2.60 -5.28 -0.40
C GLY A 56 2.83 -3.84 -0.84
N ALA A 57 2.49 -3.51 -2.08
CA ALA A 57 2.58 -2.17 -2.65
C ALA A 57 1.23 -1.67 -3.12
N LEU A 58 0.98 -0.38 -3.00
CA LEU A 58 -0.23 0.26 -3.50
C LEU A 58 0.06 1.66 -4.04
N PHE A 59 -0.85 2.15 -4.88
CA PHE A 59 -0.79 3.47 -5.46
C PHE A 59 -1.99 4.27 -5.00
N VAL A 60 -1.76 5.35 -4.26
CA VAL A 60 -2.83 6.21 -3.75
C VAL A 60 -2.80 7.51 -4.53
N SER A 61 -3.91 7.87 -5.17
CA SER A 61 -4.02 9.17 -5.86
C SER A 61 -3.85 10.31 -4.85
N GLU A 62 -3.08 11.34 -5.20
CA GLU A 62 -2.92 12.53 -4.37
C GLU A 62 -4.24 13.33 -4.21
N ASP A 63 -5.18 13.15 -5.14
CA ASP A 63 -6.54 13.72 -5.04
C ASP A 63 -7.39 13.05 -3.95
N ASN A 64 -6.88 11.97 -3.32
CA ASN A 64 -7.54 11.26 -2.23
C ASN A 64 -6.69 11.22 -0.95
N PRO A 65 -6.49 12.39 -0.29
CA PRO A 65 -5.67 12.48 0.92
C PRO A 65 -6.23 11.66 2.08
N HIS A 66 -7.55 11.45 2.13
CA HIS A 66 -8.18 10.58 3.12
C HIS A 66 -7.69 9.13 2.99
N SER A 67 -7.61 8.60 1.78
CA SER A 67 -7.06 7.25 1.54
C SER A 67 -5.59 7.18 1.97
N LEU A 68 -4.79 8.20 1.63
CA LEU A 68 -3.37 8.22 2.00
C LEU A 68 -3.19 8.20 3.52
N ALA A 69 -3.94 9.04 4.25
CA ALA A 69 -3.92 9.07 5.71
C ALA A 69 -4.38 7.75 6.33
N ALA A 70 -5.43 7.12 5.77
CA ALA A 70 -5.91 5.83 6.26
C ALA A 70 -4.85 4.72 6.15
N HIS A 71 -4.05 4.72 5.07
CA HIS A 71 -3.01 3.71 4.85
C HIS A 71 -1.71 4.03 5.62
N VAL A 72 -1.21 5.26 5.55
CA VAL A 72 0.05 5.65 6.20
C VAL A 72 -0.14 5.78 7.71
N ALA A 73 -1.01 6.68 8.16
CA ALA A 73 -1.22 6.91 9.59
C ALA A 73 -2.09 5.82 10.23
N GLY A 74 -3.13 5.35 9.53
CA GLY A 74 -4.07 4.38 10.09
C GLY A 74 -3.53 2.95 10.16
N LEU A 75 -2.81 2.50 9.13
CA LEU A 75 -2.29 1.14 9.02
C LEU A 75 -0.77 1.03 9.22
N GLY A 76 -0.06 2.16 9.33
CA GLY A 76 1.40 2.18 9.53
C GLY A 76 2.20 1.84 8.26
N MET A 77 1.62 2.05 7.08
CA MET A 77 2.32 1.84 5.81
C MET A 77 3.31 2.97 5.52
N THR A 78 4.30 2.73 4.65
CA THR A 78 5.35 3.69 4.31
C THR A 78 5.13 4.28 2.92
N ALA A 79 5.01 5.61 2.81
CA ALA A 79 5.06 6.30 1.53
C ALA A 79 6.51 6.44 1.06
N LEU A 80 6.83 5.95 -0.15
CA LEU A 80 8.20 5.95 -0.69
C LEU A 80 8.47 7.12 -1.61
N THR A 81 7.59 7.34 -2.59
CA THR A 81 7.79 8.35 -3.63
C THR A 81 6.48 8.71 -4.30
N THR A 82 6.45 9.85 -4.98
CA THR A 82 5.35 10.25 -5.86
C THR A 82 5.71 9.93 -7.32
N PHE A 83 4.70 9.70 -8.14
CA PHE A 83 4.88 9.53 -9.58
C PHE A 83 3.65 9.97 -10.35
N HIS A 84 3.83 10.31 -11.62
CA HIS A 84 2.75 10.67 -12.52
C HIS A 84 2.34 9.49 -13.41
N CYS A 85 1.04 9.34 -13.61
CA CYS A 85 0.48 8.39 -14.55
C CYS A 85 -0.85 8.93 -15.09
N ASN A 86 -1.01 8.92 -16.42
CA ASN A 86 -2.25 9.34 -17.09
C ASN A 86 -2.79 10.69 -16.58
N ASN A 87 -1.89 11.69 -16.48
CA ASN A 87 -2.20 13.05 -16.02
C ASN A 87 -2.67 13.17 -14.56
N GLN A 88 -2.47 12.12 -13.76
CA GLN A 88 -2.74 12.11 -12.32
C GLN A 88 -1.46 11.81 -11.54
N SER A 89 -1.37 12.37 -10.33
CA SER A 89 -0.28 12.10 -9.40
C SER A 89 -0.69 11.04 -8.39
N TYR A 90 0.25 10.15 -8.09
CA TYR A 90 0.06 9.04 -7.16
C TYR A 90 1.24 8.96 -6.20
N GLN A 91 0.96 8.58 -4.96
CA GLN A 91 1.94 8.14 -3.99
C GLN A 91 2.09 6.63 -4.06
N LEU A 92 3.32 6.13 -4.21
CA LEU A 92 3.66 4.72 -3.96
C LEU A 92 3.80 4.52 -2.45
N VAL A 93 2.96 3.64 -1.91
CA VAL A 93 2.94 3.26 -0.49
C VAL A 93 3.20 1.76 -0.37
N VAL A 94 3.94 1.32 0.65
CA VAL A 94 4.32 -0.08 0.86
C VAL A 94 4.19 -0.53 2.30
N PHE A 95 4.14 -1.85 2.52
CA PHE A 95 4.24 -2.48 3.84
C PHE A 95 4.91 -3.86 3.74
N ALA A 96 5.58 -4.28 4.83
CA ALA A 96 6.07 -5.65 4.95
C ALA A 96 4.92 -6.60 5.29
N THR A 97 4.87 -7.75 4.61
CA THR A 97 3.85 -8.78 4.87
C THR A 97 4.12 -9.54 6.16
N ARG A 98 5.40 -9.72 6.50
CA ARG A 98 5.90 -10.34 7.73
C ARG A 98 6.33 -9.24 8.72
N GLY A 99 6.02 -9.47 9.99
CA GLY A 99 6.26 -8.51 11.08
C GLY A 99 4.99 -8.17 11.83
#